data_AF-A0A3C0AE69-F1
#
_entry.id   AF-A0A3C0AE69-F1
#
_cell.length_a   1.000
_cell.length_b   1.000
_cell.length_c   1.000
_cell.angle_alpha   90.00
_cell.angle_beta   90.00
_cell.angle_gamma   90.00
#
_symmetry.space_group_name_H-M   'P 1'
#
loop_
_entity.id
_entity.type
_entity.pdbx_description
1 polymer ?
#
loop_
_entity_poly.entity_id
_entity_poly.type
_entity_poly.pdbx_seq_one_letter_code
_entity_poly.pdbx_strand_id
1 'polypeptide(L)'
;ARAEGVRGTILDPFASGLALIVAGLFFARRVWEMQLLTVGDLFSQKYGRKTELVSSVVQALGYLPWIAAQYLALAAVLTHFFQIDHTTAIFGAALFVTFLTMIGGMWSVTLTDTVQICVVLVSLVLLGVKFASTVGEGSVAGGITMTWEQTPLELRTLLPEAGLVALLGWSTTWLNGVFGNIPGQDLMQRIFASRSGSVASRACLLAGCVYILFGLLPVGMGLASRQLWPDELPQGSDGHVILALAELFLSPPGICLLVV
;
A
#
# COMPACT_ATOMS: atom_id res chain seq x y z
N ALA A 1 3.89 10.70 6.33
CA ALA A 1 4.40 10.64 7.72
C ALA A 1 5.42 11.74 8.04
N ARG A 2 6.51 11.88 7.28
CA ARG A 2 7.65 12.73 7.68
C ARG A 2 7.28 14.22 7.86
N ALA A 3 6.48 14.82 6.98
CA ALA A 3 6.11 16.25 7.07
C ALA A 3 4.87 16.51 7.94
N GLU A 4 3.81 15.70 7.77
CA GLU A 4 2.47 15.93 8.36
C GLU A 4 2.11 14.95 9.50
N GLY A 5 3.06 14.13 9.96
CA GLY A 5 2.83 13.12 10.98
C GLY A 5 1.88 12.00 10.53
N VAL A 6 1.12 11.44 11.48
CA VAL A 6 0.08 10.43 11.20
C VAL A 6 -1.06 11.00 10.36
N ARG A 7 -1.30 12.32 10.39
CA ARG A 7 -2.30 12.97 9.51
C ARG A 7 -1.97 12.79 8.04
N GLY A 8 -0.69 12.87 7.67
CA GLY A 8 -0.25 12.60 6.30
C GLY A 8 -0.26 11.12 5.90
N THR A 9 -0.68 10.22 6.79
CA THR A 9 -0.84 8.77 6.54
C THR A 9 -2.30 8.35 6.70
N ILE A 10 -3.21 9.32 6.57
CA ILE A 10 -4.65 9.13 6.69
C ILE A 10 -5.18 8.15 5.64
N LEU A 11 -4.65 8.18 4.42
CA LEU A 11 -5.04 7.25 3.35
C LEU A 11 -4.46 5.85 3.59
N ASP A 12 -3.13 5.77 3.75
CA ASP A 12 -2.42 4.52 3.95
C ASP A 12 -1.64 4.53 5.27
N PRO A 13 -1.88 3.55 6.18
CA PRO A 13 -2.61 2.29 5.93
C PRO A 13 -4.10 2.32 6.30
N PHE A 14 -4.59 3.39 6.93
CA PHE A 14 -5.85 3.32 7.66
C PHE A 14 -7.09 3.32 6.77
N ALA A 15 -7.24 4.28 5.85
CA ALA A 15 -8.42 4.34 4.98
C ALA A 15 -8.48 3.14 4.04
N SER A 16 -7.35 2.74 3.45
CA SER A 16 -7.26 1.57 2.56
C SER A 16 -7.54 0.25 3.30
N GLY A 17 -7.00 0.07 4.50
CA GLY A 17 -7.30 -1.10 5.33
C GLY A 17 -8.77 -1.15 5.76
N LEU A 18 -9.35 0.00 6.11
CA LEU A 18 -10.77 0.12 6.42
C LEU A 18 -11.65 -0.12 5.18
N ALA A 19 -11.22 0.32 4.00
CA ALA A 19 -11.90 0.03 2.73
C ALA A 19 -12.04 -1.48 2.52
N LEU A 20 -10.97 -2.25 2.76
CA LEU A 20 -11.00 -3.71 2.67
C LEU A 20 -11.94 -4.34 3.71
N ILE A 21 -11.96 -3.83 4.94
CA ILE A 21 -12.88 -4.30 5.98
C ILE A 21 -14.33 -4.02 5.57
N VAL A 22 -14.65 -2.80 5.13
CA VAL A 22 -15.98 -2.38 4.67
C VAL A 22 -16.40 -3.20 3.44
N ALA A 23 -15.50 -3.40 2.48
CA ALA A 23 -15.72 -4.27 1.34
C ALA A 23 -16.05 -5.69 1.78
N GLY A 24 -15.27 -6.27 2.71
CA GLY A 24 -15.50 -7.60 3.25
C GLY A 24 -16.84 -7.75 3.97
N LEU A 25 -17.24 -6.76 4.78
CA LEU A 25 -18.50 -6.79 5.54
C LEU A 25 -19.74 -6.63 4.64
N PHE A 26 -19.71 -5.70 3.68
CA PHE A 26 -20.93 -5.25 3.00
C PHE A 26 -21.00 -5.61 1.52
N PHE A 27 -19.87 -5.69 0.81
CA PHE A 27 -19.87 -5.73 -0.66
C PHE A 27 -19.37 -7.05 -1.24
N ALA A 28 -18.26 -7.59 -0.73
CA ALA A 28 -17.51 -8.69 -1.33
C ALA A 28 -18.38 -9.92 -1.62
N ARG A 29 -19.16 -10.38 -0.64
CA ARG A 29 -20.06 -11.53 -0.82
C ARG A 29 -21.16 -11.25 -1.85
N ARG A 30 -21.83 -10.10 -1.73
CA ARG A 30 -22.97 -9.73 -2.60
C ARG A 30 -22.53 -9.57 -4.05
N VAL A 31 -21.40 -8.91 -4.26
CA VAL A 31 -20.83 -8.66 -5.58
C VAL A 31 -20.33 -9.97 -6.20
N TRP A 32 -19.74 -10.87 -5.41
CA TRP A 32 -19.39 -12.22 -5.88
C TRP A 32 -20.61 -13.04 -6.32
N GLU A 33 -21.72 -12.98 -5.57
CA GLU A 33 -22.96 -13.69 -5.89
C GLU A 33 -23.59 -13.23 -7.22
N MET A 34 -23.22 -12.05 -7.75
CA MET A 34 -23.65 -11.57 -9.06
C MET A 34 -22.94 -12.25 -10.23
N GLN A 35 -21.87 -13.03 -10.00
CA GLN A 35 -21.13 -13.79 -11.01
C GLN A 35 -20.67 -12.93 -12.21
N LEU A 36 -20.14 -11.75 -11.90
CA LEU A 36 -19.61 -10.79 -12.88
C LEU A 36 -18.17 -11.16 -13.26
N LEU A 37 -17.77 -10.86 -14.51
CA LEU A 37 -16.39 -11.00 -14.96
C LEU A 37 -15.61 -9.70 -14.76
N THR A 38 -16.27 -8.55 -14.91
CA THR A 38 -15.67 -7.22 -14.78
C THR A 38 -16.53 -6.28 -13.94
N VAL A 39 -15.95 -5.20 -13.43
CA VAL A 39 -16.72 -4.10 -12.83
C VAL A 39 -17.61 -3.42 -13.88
N GLY A 40 -17.21 -3.42 -15.15
CA GLY A 40 -18.04 -2.95 -16.27
C GLY A 40 -19.38 -3.69 -16.35
N ASP A 41 -19.39 -5.01 -16.12
CA ASP A 41 -20.61 -5.82 -16.17
C ASP A 41 -21.64 -5.37 -15.12
N LEU A 42 -21.17 -4.91 -13.95
CA LEU A 42 -22.04 -4.34 -12.91
C LEU A 42 -22.80 -3.12 -13.46
N PHE A 43 -22.10 -2.24 -14.18
CA PHE A 43 -22.71 -1.07 -14.81
C PHE A 43 -23.60 -1.46 -15.99
N SER A 44 -23.24 -2.51 -16.72
CA SER A 44 -24.07 -3.05 -17.81
C SER A 44 -25.42 -3.55 -17.30
N GLN A 45 -25.43 -4.36 -16.23
CA GLN A 45 -26.65 -4.90 -15.65
C GLN A 45 -27.54 -3.80 -15.05
N LYS A 46 -26.96 -2.75 -14.44
CA LYS A 46 -27.73 -1.68 -13.79
C LYS A 46 -28.16 -0.54 -14.71
N TYR A 47 -27.35 -0.19 -15.70
CA TYR A 47 -27.50 1.05 -16.48
C TYR A 47 -27.32 0.85 -18.00
N GLY A 48 -27.12 -0.38 -18.45
CA GLY A 48 -27.00 -0.73 -19.86
C GLY A 48 -25.61 -0.52 -20.48
N ARG A 49 -25.49 -0.97 -21.75
CA ARG A 49 -24.22 -1.09 -22.48
C ARG A 49 -23.45 0.22 -22.67
N LYS A 50 -24.14 1.35 -22.82
CA LYS A 50 -23.49 2.66 -22.98
C LYS A 50 -22.70 3.03 -21.72
N THR A 51 -23.30 2.82 -20.55
CA THR A 51 -22.68 3.12 -19.26
C THR A 51 -21.50 2.18 -18.97
N GLU A 52 -21.62 0.90 -19.32
CA GLU A 52 -20.51 -0.06 -19.27
C GLU A 52 -19.29 0.42 -20.06
N LEU A 53 -19.49 0.85 -21.31
CA LEU A 53 -18.38 1.31 -22.15
C LEU A 53 -17.71 2.54 -21.55
N VAL A 54 -18.50 3.53 -21.13
CA VAL A 54 -17.98 4.76 -20.52
C VAL A 54 -17.23 4.45 -19.22
N SER A 55 -17.80 3.65 -18.32
CA SER A 55 -17.15 3.32 -17.05
C SER A 55 -15.88 2.50 -17.25
N SER A 56 -15.84 1.60 -18.24
CA SER A 56 -14.66 0.79 -18.53
C SER A 56 -13.52 1.64 -19.10
N VAL A 57 -13.81 2.58 -20.00
CA VAL A 57 -12.79 3.51 -20.55
C VAL A 57 -12.26 4.43 -19.47
N VAL A 58 -13.14 5.02 -18.65
CA VAL A 58 -12.73 5.90 -17.55
C VAL A 58 -11.84 5.16 -16.56
N GLN A 59 -12.21 3.93 -16.18
CA GLN A 59 -11.37 3.10 -15.31
C GLN A 59 -10.03 2.80 -15.95
N ALA A 60 -9.99 2.33 -17.20
CA ALA A 60 -8.75 2.00 -17.89
C ALA A 60 -7.78 3.19 -17.95
N LEU A 61 -8.29 4.39 -18.27
CA LEU A 61 -7.48 5.62 -18.26
C LEU A 61 -7.03 6.01 -16.84
N GLY A 62 -7.88 5.79 -15.82
CA GLY A 62 -7.56 6.06 -14.43
C GLY A 62 -6.42 5.20 -13.87
N TYR A 63 -6.26 3.97 -14.36
CA TYR A 63 -5.15 3.08 -13.96
C TYR A 63 -3.82 3.41 -14.65
N LEU A 64 -3.81 4.17 -15.75
CA LEU A 64 -2.56 4.48 -16.46
C LEU A 64 -1.56 5.28 -15.60
N PRO A 65 -1.94 6.40 -14.93
CA PRO A 65 -1.03 7.09 -14.02
C PRO A 65 -0.56 6.20 -12.86
N TRP A 66 -1.45 5.35 -12.35
CA TRP A 66 -1.13 4.43 -11.26
C TRP A 66 -0.04 3.43 -11.66
N ILE A 67 -0.23 2.75 -12.80
CA ILE A 67 0.74 1.79 -13.33
C ILE A 67 2.07 2.48 -13.67
N ALA A 68 2.02 3.69 -14.24
CA ALA A 68 3.23 4.46 -14.54
C ALA A 68 4.04 4.78 -13.29
N ALA A 69 3.37 5.18 -12.19
CA ALA A 69 4.04 5.43 -10.91
C ALA A 69 4.70 4.16 -10.35
N GLN A 70 4.07 2.99 -10.49
CA GLN A 70 4.66 1.71 -10.06
C GLN A 70 5.93 1.38 -10.84
N TYR A 71 5.93 1.55 -12.17
CA TYR A 71 7.13 1.32 -12.97
C TYR A 71 8.24 2.33 -12.68
N LEU A 72 7.92 3.58 -12.39
CA LEU A 72 8.90 4.58 -11.99
C LEU A 72 9.58 4.19 -10.66
N ALA A 73 8.81 3.74 -9.67
CA ALA A 73 9.32 3.27 -8.39
C ALA A 73 10.22 2.04 -8.55
N LEU A 74 9.77 1.05 -9.34
CA LEU A 74 10.56 -0.15 -9.63
C LEU A 74 11.84 0.18 -10.41
N ALA A 75 11.79 1.12 -11.35
CA ALA A 75 12.98 1.56 -12.08
C ALA A 75 13.98 2.28 -11.17
N ALA A 76 13.52 3.10 -10.23
CA ALA A 76 14.40 3.77 -9.26
C ALA A 76 15.21 2.76 -8.44
N VAL A 77 14.56 1.68 -7.99
CA VAL A 77 15.23 0.55 -7.35
C VAL A 77 16.28 -0.10 -8.27
N LEU A 78 15.88 -0.45 -9.49
CA LEU A 78 16.76 -1.18 -10.40
C LEU A 78 18.00 -0.35 -10.75
N THR A 79 17.83 0.94 -10.99
CA THR A 79 18.93 1.88 -11.20
C THR A 79 19.83 1.97 -9.96
N HIS A 80 19.26 2.02 -8.76
CA HIS A 80 20.04 2.11 -7.53
C HIS A 80 20.94 0.89 -7.31
N PHE A 81 20.40 -0.33 -7.38
CA PHE A 81 21.17 -1.55 -7.06
C PHE A 81 22.00 -2.09 -8.22
N PHE A 82 21.47 -2.03 -9.45
CA PHE A 82 22.11 -2.64 -10.61
C PHE A 82 22.83 -1.62 -11.51
N GLN A 83 22.78 -0.33 -11.16
CA GLN A 83 23.42 0.76 -11.92
C GLN A 83 22.99 0.77 -13.40
N ILE A 84 21.75 0.34 -13.67
CA ILE A 84 21.14 0.34 -15.00
C ILE A 84 20.57 1.74 -15.26
N ASP A 85 20.73 2.24 -16.48
CA ASP A 85 20.08 3.48 -16.94
C ASP A 85 18.57 3.47 -16.64
N HIS A 86 18.06 4.61 -16.14
CA HIS A 86 16.69 4.71 -15.65
C HIS A 86 15.65 4.42 -16.74
N THR A 87 15.87 4.88 -17.96
CA THR A 87 14.97 4.64 -19.09
C THR A 87 14.92 3.15 -19.43
N THR A 88 16.10 2.52 -19.48
CA THR A 88 16.23 1.09 -19.74
C THR A 88 15.56 0.26 -18.63
N ALA A 89 15.69 0.67 -17.37
CA ALA A 89 15.05 0.02 -16.23
C ALA A 89 13.52 0.08 -16.32
N ILE A 90 12.94 1.23 -16.70
CA ILE A 90 11.48 1.37 -16.89
C ILE A 90 10.97 0.42 -17.98
N PHE A 91 11.57 0.46 -19.18
CA PHE A 91 11.10 -0.38 -20.30
C PHE A 91 11.33 -1.87 -20.03
N GLY A 92 12.46 -2.22 -19.41
CA GLY A 92 12.74 -3.60 -18.99
C GLY A 92 11.73 -4.13 -18.00
N ALA A 93 11.42 -3.35 -16.95
CA ALA A 93 10.41 -3.72 -15.96
C ALA A 93 9.01 -3.84 -16.57
N ALA A 94 8.60 -2.87 -17.41
CA ALA A 94 7.31 -2.89 -18.07
C ALA A 94 7.15 -4.10 -18.99
N LEU A 95 8.17 -4.42 -19.80
CA LEU A 95 8.16 -5.57 -20.69
C LEU A 95 8.08 -6.88 -19.90
N PHE A 96 8.89 -7.02 -18.85
CA PHE A 96 8.93 -8.22 -18.03
C PHE A 96 7.61 -8.48 -17.31
N VAL A 97 7.07 -7.48 -16.61
CA VAL A 97 5.80 -7.59 -15.88
C VAL A 97 4.65 -7.86 -16.83
N THR A 98 4.59 -7.16 -17.98
CA THR A 98 3.56 -7.38 -19.01
C THR A 98 3.63 -8.81 -19.56
N PHE A 99 4.82 -9.30 -19.89
CA PHE A 99 5.02 -10.65 -20.44
C PHE A 99 4.56 -11.73 -19.46
N LEU A 100 4.97 -11.64 -18.19
CA LEU A 100 4.53 -12.59 -17.16
C LEU A 100 3.01 -12.56 -16.96
N THR A 101 2.42 -11.36 -16.97
CA THR A 101 0.97 -11.20 -16.80
C THR A 101 0.19 -11.80 -17.98
N MET A 102 0.69 -11.61 -19.21
CA MET A 102 0.03 -12.13 -20.42
C MET A 102 0.04 -13.66 -20.49
N ILE A 103 1.15 -14.30 -20.11
CA ILE A 103 1.28 -15.77 -20.18
C ILE A 103 0.53 -16.43 -19.04
N GLY A 104 0.63 -15.88 -17.84
CA GLY A 104 0.17 -16.55 -16.63
C GLY A 104 -1.25 -16.20 -16.19
N GLY A 105 -1.78 -15.06 -16.64
CA GLY A 105 -3.10 -14.55 -16.24
C GLY A 105 -3.25 -14.35 -14.72
N MET A 106 -4.49 -14.30 -14.25
CA MET A 106 -4.81 -14.04 -12.83
C MET A 106 -4.20 -15.08 -11.88
N TRP A 107 -3.98 -16.32 -12.36
CA TRP A 107 -3.42 -17.38 -11.53
C TRP A 107 -1.94 -17.15 -11.24
N SER A 108 -1.15 -16.82 -12.27
CA SER A 108 0.26 -16.46 -12.08
C SER A 108 0.40 -15.21 -11.22
N VAL A 109 -0.41 -14.17 -11.49
CA VAL A 109 -0.38 -12.93 -10.70
C VAL A 109 -0.67 -13.20 -9.23
N THR A 110 -1.71 -13.99 -8.93
CA THR A 110 -2.05 -14.32 -7.53
C THR A 110 -0.92 -15.09 -6.85
N LEU A 111 -0.26 -16.02 -7.55
CA LEU A 111 0.84 -16.78 -7.01
C LEU A 111 2.06 -15.89 -6.73
N THR A 112 2.47 -15.05 -7.69
CA THR A 112 3.59 -14.13 -7.51
C THR A 112 3.33 -13.16 -6.38
N ASP A 113 2.14 -12.55 -6.33
CA ASP A 113 1.75 -11.62 -5.27
C ASP A 113 1.77 -12.28 -3.89
N THR A 114 1.35 -13.55 -3.79
CA THR A 114 1.37 -14.29 -2.53
C THR A 114 2.79 -14.50 -2.03
N VAL A 115 3.73 -14.81 -2.92
CA VAL A 115 5.14 -14.94 -2.53
C VAL A 115 5.73 -13.58 -2.16
N GLN A 116 5.49 -12.55 -2.97
CA GLN A 116 6.01 -11.19 -2.74
C GLN A 116 5.49 -10.62 -1.42
N ILE A 117 4.20 -10.71 -1.13
CA ILE A 117 3.66 -10.19 0.12
C ILE A 117 4.23 -10.94 1.33
N CYS A 118 4.45 -12.26 1.26
CA CYS A 118 5.11 -13.00 2.34
C CYS A 118 6.52 -12.47 2.59
N VAL A 119 7.29 -12.27 1.51
CA VAL A 119 8.66 -11.74 1.56
C VAL A 119 8.67 -10.33 2.16
N VAL A 120 7.83 -9.42 1.67
CA VAL A 120 7.72 -8.04 2.17
C VAL A 120 7.33 -8.01 3.65
N LEU A 121 6.35 -8.83 4.08
CA LEU A 121 5.92 -8.86 5.48
C LEU A 121 7.04 -9.32 6.42
N VAL A 122 7.80 -10.35 6.03
CA VAL A 122 8.96 -10.82 6.80
C VAL A 122 10.05 -9.76 6.85
N SER A 123 10.40 -9.17 5.71
CA SER A 123 11.41 -8.11 5.60
C SER A 123 11.06 -6.89 6.46
N LEU A 124 9.79 -6.49 6.44
CA LEU A 124 9.30 -5.35 7.20
C LEU A 124 9.32 -5.59 8.71
N VAL A 125 9.00 -6.80 9.15
CA VAL A 125 9.10 -7.19 10.57
C VAL A 125 10.56 -7.24 11.01
N LEU A 126 11.44 -7.82 10.21
CA LEU A 126 12.87 -7.85 10.51
C LEU A 126 13.46 -6.45 10.61
N LEU A 127 13.11 -5.56 9.67
CA LEU A 127 13.51 -4.16 9.71
C LEU A 127 12.96 -3.46 10.96
N GLY A 128 11.67 -3.64 11.27
CA GLY A 128 11.04 -3.03 12.43
C GLY A 128 11.64 -3.49 13.76
N VAL A 129 11.95 -4.79 13.90
CA VAL A 129 12.62 -5.34 15.08
C VAL A 129 14.04 -4.77 15.20
N LYS A 130 14.80 -4.73 14.11
CA LYS A 130 16.17 -4.23 14.14
C LYS A 130 16.21 -2.74 14.45
N PHE A 131 15.34 -1.96 13.80
CA PHE A 131 15.11 -0.56 14.09
C PHE A 131 14.81 -0.34 15.58
N ALA A 132 13.78 -0.99 16.12
CA ALA A 132 13.40 -0.86 17.52
C ALA A 132 14.53 -1.29 18.47
N SER A 133 15.27 -2.35 18.14
CA SER A 133 16.42 -2.77 18.95
C SER A 133 17.55 -1.74 18.96
N THR A 134 17.81 -1.05 17.84
CA THR A 134 18.84 -0.01 17.79
C THR A 134 18.41 1.23 18.58
N VAL A 135 17.15 1.65 18.45
CA VAL A 135 16.61 2.79 19.20
C VAL A 135 16.60 2.50 20.70
N GLY A 136 16.24 1.28 21.11
CA GLY A 136 16.14 0.89 22.51
C GLY A 136 17.40 0.30 23.13
N GLU A 137 18.59 0.61 22.58
CA GLU A 137 19.90 0.14 23.08
C GLU A 137 19.97 -1.39 23.31
N GLY A 138 19.36 -2.16 22.40
CA GLY A 138 19.29 -3.62 22.44
C GLY A 138 17.94 -4.19 22.91
N SER A 139 17.02 -3.35 23.41
CA SER A 139 15.66 -3.75 23.80
C SER A 139 14.61 -3.28 22.80
N VAL A 140 13.90 -4.21 22.16
CA VAL A 140 12.80 -3.90 21.24
C VAL A 140 11.68 -3.14 21.95
N ALA A 141 11.31 -3.56 23.16
CA ALA A 141 10.27 -2.88 23.94
C ALA A 141 10.72 -1.47 24.38
N GLY A 142 12.00 -1.32 24.71
CA GLY A 142 12.62 -0.02 24.99
C GLY A 142 12.54 0.91 23.79
N GLY A 143 12.86 0.43 22.59
CA GLY A 143 12.81 1.23 21.37
C GLY A 143 11.41 1.65 20.95
N ILE A 144 10.41 0.77 21.14
CA ILE A 144 9.00 1.12 20.91
C ILE A 144 8.58 2.24 21.87
N THR A 145 8.92 2.11 23.15
CA THR A 145 8.56 3.09 24.18
C THR A 145 9.26 4.42 23.92
N MET A 146 10.56 4.41 23.64
CA MET A 146 11.35 5.61 23.33
C MET A 146 10.86 6.31 22.07
N THR A 147 10.53 5.56 21.02
CA THR A 147 9.89 6.09 19.80
C THR A 147 8.56 6.78 20.15
N TRP A 148 7.76 6.14 20.99
CA TRP A 148 6.51 6.67 21.50
C TRP A 148 6.71 7.75 22.58
N GLU A 149 7.87 8.05 23.09
CA GLU A 149 8.04 9.16 24.04
C GLU A 149 8.55 10.40 23.31
N GLN A 150 9.49 10.19 22.40
CA GLN A 150 10.11 11.27 21.66
C GLN A 150 9.16 11.92 20.65
N THR A 151 8.22 11.15 20.06
CA THR A 151 7.38 11.68 18.97
C THR A 151 6.48 12.83 19.43
N PRO A 152 6.57 14.06 18.90
CA PRO A 152 5.67 15.14 19.30
C PRO A 152 4.19 14.76 19.20
N LEU A 153 3.37 15.19 20.16
CA LEU A 153 1.93 14.85 20.20
C LEU A 153 1.23 15.24 18.89
N GLU A 154 1.56 16.41 18.33
CA GLU A 154 1.03 16.91 17.07
C GLU A 154 1.19 15.89 15.93
N LEU A 155 2.36 15.23 15.86
CA LEU A 155 2.66 14.23 14.84
C LEU A 155 1.96 12.89 15.08
N ARG A 156 1.45 12.63 16.30
CA ARG A 156 0.68 11.42 16.63
C ARG A 156 -0.83 11.59 16.43
N THR A 157 -1.32 12.82 16.38
CA THR A 157 -2.76 13.07 16.30
C THR A 157 -3.29 12.74 14.91
N LEU A 158 -4.25 11.82 14.85
CA LEU A 158 -4.98 11.51 13.62
C LEU A 158 -6.03 12.57 13.28
N LEU A 159 -6.61 13.18 14.32
CA LEU A 159 -7.66 14.18 14.18
C LEU A 159 -7.08 15.51 13.68
N PRO A 160 -7.82 16.25 12.84
CA PRO A 160 -7.41 17.56 12.39
C PRO A 160 -7.47 18.58 13.54
N GLU A 161 -6.86 19.74 13.33
CA GLU A 161 -7.03 20.89 14.21
C GLU A 161 -8.49 21.35 14.31
N ALA A 162 -8.81 22.02 15.42
CA ALA A 162 -10.15 22.51 15.70
C ALA A 162 -10.60 23.48 14.59
N GLY A 163 -11.75 23.18 13.97
CA GLY A 163 -12.34 24.01 12.95
C GLY A 163 -13.21 23.19 11.98
N LEU A 164 -14.37 23.74 11.60
CA LEU A 164 -15.31 23.04 10.74
C LEU A 164 -14.70 22.70 9.37
N VAL A 165 -13.92 23.62 8.79
CA VAL A 165 -13.28 23.42 7.47
C VAL A 165 -12.25 22.28 7.53
N ALA A 166 -11.41 22.25 8.56
CA ALA A 166 -10.41 21.20 8.73
C ALA A 166 -11.05 19.83 8.97
N LEU A 167 -12.13 19.79 9.78
CA LEU A 167 -12.90 18.56 10.02
C LEU A 167 -13.55 18.06 8.73
N LEU A 168 -14.20 18.94 7.96
CA LEU A 168 -14.82 18.58 6.69
C LEU A 168 -13.78 18.07 5.69
N GLY A 169 -12.66 18.77 5.52
CA GLY A 169 -11.57 18.34 4.64
C GLY A 169 -11.02 16.97 5.04
N TRP A 170 -10.75 16.77 6.32
CA TRP A 170 -10.31 15.48 6.87
C TRP A 170 -11.33 14.36 6.61
N SER A 171 -12.61 14.60 6.90
CA SER A 171 -13.69 13.64 6.66
C SER A 171 -13.85 13.33 5.18
N THR A 172 -13.78 14.32 4.30
CA THR A 172 -13.87 14.11 2.85
C THR A 172 -12.71 13.26 2.34
N THR A 173 -11.47 13.56 2.75
CA THR A 173 -10.29 12.76 2.37
C THR A 173 -10.39 11.33 2.88
N TRP A 174 -10.81 11.14 4.14
CA TRP A 174 -10.97 9.81 4.72
C TRP A 174 -12.08 9.01 4.03
N LEU A 175 -13.27 9.60 3.86
CA LEU A 175 -14.38 8.96 3.16
C LEU A 175 -14.02 8.63 1.72
N ASN A 176 -13.30 9.52 1.04
CA ASN A 176 -12.80 9.26 -0.31
C ASN A 176 -11.82 8.09 -0.33
N GLY A 177 -10.89 8.00 0.63
CA GLY A 177 -9.97 6.86 0.74
C GLY A 177 -10.68 5.54 1.04
N VAL A 178 -11.68 5.55 1.93
CA VAL A 178 -12.41 4.34 2.32
C VAL A 178 -13.34 3.86 1.20
N PHE A 179 -14.15 4.75 0.61
CA PHE A 179 -15.17 4.36 -0.36
C PHE A 179 -14.67 4.39 -1.81
N GLY A 180 -13.71 5.27 -2.13
CA GLY A 180 -13.18 5.42 -3.48
C GLY A 180 -12.41 4.19 -3.98
N ASN A 181 -11.79 3.44 -3.07
CA ASN A 181 -11.06 2.21 -3.40
C ASN A 181 -11.96 0.99 -3.60
N ILE A 182 -13.19 0.99 -3.06
CA ILE A 182 -14.12 -0.15 -3.15
C ILE A 182 -14.45 -0.52 -4.61
N PRO A 183 -14.85 0.40 -5.50
CA PRO A 183 -15.15 0.07 -6.89
C PRO A 183 -13.91 -0.24 -7.73
N GLY A 184 -12.69 -0.21 -7.16
CA GLY A 184 -11.45 -0.51 -7.85
C GLY A 184 -11.49 -1.89 -8.53
N GLN A 185 -11.08 -1.91 -9.80
CA GLN A 185 -11.03 -3.12 -10.62
C GLN A 185 -10.09 -4.18 -10.01
N ASP A 186 -8.98 -3.78 -9.38
CA ASP A 186 -8.02 -4.67 -8.73
C ASP A 186 -8.62 -5.44 -7.54
N LEU A 187 -9.36 -4.76 -6.65
CA LEU A 187 -10.09 -5.39 -5.55
C LEU A 187 -11.20 -6.29 -6.08
N MET A 188 -12.00 -5.78 -7.02
CA MET A 188 -13.14 -6.49 -7.57
C MET A 188 -12.72 -7.75 -8.33
N GLN A 189 -11.63 -7.71 -9.09
CA GLN A 189 -11.05 -8.88 -9.76
C GLN A 189 -10.65 -9.97 -8.75
N ARG A 190 -10.04 -9.61 -7.62
CA ARG A 190 -9.71 -10.58 -6.56
C ARG A 190 -10.94 -11.16 -5.90
N ILE A 191 -11.98 -10.35 -5.69
CA ILE A 191 -13.28 -10.84 -5.21
C ILE A 191 -13.83 -11.86 -6.19
N PHE A 192 -13.95 -11.52 -7.48
CA PHE A 192 -14.50 -12.40 -8.52
C PHE A 192 -13.71 -13.70 -8.70
N ALA A 193 -12.38 -13.64 -8.58
CA ALA A 193 -11.50 -14.82 -8.67
C ALA A 193 -11.57 -15.75 -7.46
N SER A 194 -12.25 -15.36 -6.38
CA SER A 194 -12.35 -16.18 -5.16
C SER A 194 -13.27 -17.39 -5.34
N ARG A 195 -13.00 -18.45 -4.58
CA ARG A 195 -13.74 -19.72 -4.65
C ARG A 195 -15.22 -19.60 -4.23
N SER A 196 -15.54 -18.67 -3.32
CA SER A 196 -16.90 -18.44 -2.85
C SER A 196 -17.05 -17.04 -2.26
N GLY A 197 -18.27 -16.50 -2.23
CA GLY A 197 -18.52 -15.18 -1.63
C GLY A 197 -18.17 -15.10 -0.14
N SER A 198 -18.23 -16.23 0.58
CA SER A 198 -17.75 -16.32 1.97
C SER A 198 -16.23 -16.21 2.06
N VAL A 199 -15.50 -16.87 1.14
CA VAL A 199 -14.04 -16.73 1.04
C VAL A 199 -13.67 -15.30 0.65
N ALA A 200 -14.35 -14.69 -0.32
CA ALA A 200 -14.13 -13.29 -0.72
C ALA A 200 -14.23 -12.34 0.47
N SER A 201 -15.33 -12.45 1.24
CA SER A 201 -15.60 -11.63 2.42
C SER A 201 -14.52 -11.80 3.49
N ARG A 202 -14.23 -13.05 3.87
CA ARG A 202 -13.20 -13.34 4.89
C ARG A 202 -11.81 -12.90 4.46
N ALA A 203 -11.46 -13.07 3.19
CA ALA A 203 -10.18 -12.64 2.64
C ALA A 203 -10.04 -11.11 2.71
N CYS A 204 -11.08 -10.34 2.36
CA CYS A 204 -11.07 -8.88 2.48
C CYS A 204 -10.92 -8.42 3.94
N LEU A 205 -11.65 -9.06 4.87
CA LEU A 205 -11.54 -8.76 6.31
C LEU A 205 -10.13 -9.01 6.84
N LEU A 206 -9.58 -10.19 6.53
CA LEU A 206 -8.23 -10.56 6.95
C LEU A 206 -7.19 -9.61 6.34
N ALA A 207 -7.30 -9.34 5.04
CA ALA A 207 -6.39 -8.44 4.33
C ALA A 207 -6.43 -7.03 4.93
N GLY A 208 -7.61 -6.49 5.24
CA GLY A 208 -7.73 -5.17 5.86
C GLY A 208 -7.08 -5.10 7.25
N CYS A 209 -7.29 -6.11 8.10
CA CYS A 209 -6.65 -6.18 9.41
C CYS A 209 -5.11 -6.29 9.31
N VAL A 210 -4.63 -7.18 8.43
CA VAL A 210 -3.18 -7.36 8.19
C VAL A 210 -2.56 -6.08 7.62
N TYR A 211 -3.23 -5.44 6.67
CA TYR A 211 -2.75 -4.22 6.04
C TYR A 211 -2.59 -3.07 7.04
N ILE A 212 -3.58 -2.87 7.93
CA ILE A 212 -3.46 -1.88 9.01
C ILE A 212 -2.32 -2.25 9.94
N LEU A 213 -2.27 -3.50 10.43
CA LEU A 213 -1.28 -3.94 11.40
C LEU A 213 0.16 -3.74 10.90
N PHE A 214 0.45 -4.20 9.69
CA PHE A 214 1.79 -4.10 9.14
C PHE A 214 2.11 -2.70 8.59
N GLY A 215 1.10 -1.98 8.11
CA GLY A 215 1.25 -0.59 7.67
C GLY A 215 1.60 0.38 8.81
N LEU A 216 1.30 0.03 10.07
CA LEU A 216 1.75 0.81 11.22
C LEU A 216 3.27 0.78 11.43
N LEU A 217 3.96 -0.27 10.98
CA LEU A 217 5.42 -0.38 11.09
C LEU A 217 6.16 0.74 10.33
N PRO A 218 5.95 0.95 9.02
CA PRO A 218 6.60 2.02 8.29
C PRO A 218 6.15 3.41 8.74
N VAL A 219 4.90 3.57 9.21
CA VAL A 219 4.46 4.84 9.81
C VAL A 219 5.25 5.13 11.08
N GLY A 220 5.37 4.17 11.99
CA GLY A 220 6.15 4.32 13.22
C GLY A 220 7.62 4.61 12.96
N MET A 221 8.26 3.84 12.07
CA MET A 221 9.65 4.06 11.68
C MET A 221 9.86 5.43 10.99
N GLY A 222 8.92 5.85 10.13
CA GLY A 222 8.97 7.15 9.47
C GLY A 222 8.84 8.33 10.43
N LEU A 223 8.03 8.19 11.49
CA LEU A 223 7.91 9.21 12.54
C LEU A 223 9.15 9.28 13.42
N ALA A 224 9.67 8.11 13.82
CA ALA A 224 10.83 7.98 14.69
C ALA A 224 12.12 8.47 14.02
N SER A 225 12.32 8.09 12.75
CA SER A 225 13.52 8.43 11.99
C SER A 225 13.74 9.94 11.82
N ARG A 226 12.66 10.74 11.75
CA ARG A 226 12.75 12.22 11.73
C ARG A 226 13.44 12.80 12.97
N GLN A 227 13.29 12.14 14.11
CA GLN A 227 13.73 12.70 15.40
C GLN A 227 15.08 12.16 15.83
N LEU A 228 15.32 10.87 15.55
CA LEU A 228 16.54 10.18 15.93
C LEU A 228 17.68 10.43 14.93
N TRP A 229 17.35 10.65 13.65
CA TRP A 229 18.33 10.86 12.58
C TRP A 229 17.92 12.02 11.64
N PRO A 230 17.84 13.26 12.15
CA PRO A 230 17.44 14.41 11.33
C PRO A 230 18.40 14.70 10.18
N ASP A 231 19.71 14.46 10.38
CA ASP A 231 20.77 14.84 9.44
C ASP A 231 21.42 13.65 8.69
N GLU A 232 21.16 12.41 9.09
CA GLU A 232 21.76 11.21 8.47
C GLU A 232 20.94 10.62 7.31
N LEU A 233 19.69 11.06 7.13
CA LEU A 233 18.87 10.66 6.00
C LEU A 233 19.11 11.60 4.82
N PRO A 234 19.52 11.09 3.63
CA PRO A 234 19.86 11.93 2.48
C PRO A 234 18.77 12.96 2.16
N GLN A 235 19.18 14.20 1.86
CA GLN A 235 18.26 15.23 1.38
C GLN A 235 17.61 14.75 0.07
N GLY A 236 16.28 14.58 0.07
CA GLY A 236 15.51 13.97 -1.04
C GLY A 236 14.89 12.59 -0.73
N SER A 237 15.19 11.99 0.43
CA SER A 237 14.61 10.69 0.85
C SER A 237 13.17 10.76 1.35
N ASP A 238 12.46 11.90 1.22
CA ASP A 238 11.11 12.08 1.76
C ASP A 238 10.08 11.08 1.22
N GLY A 239 10.33 10.51 0.03
CA GLY A 239 9.54 9.42 -0.57
C GLY A 239 10.06 7.99 -0.30
N HIS A 240 11.29 7.82 0.21
CA HIS A 240 11.99 6.53 0.30
C HIS A 240 12.63 6.26 1.67
N VAL A 241 12.07 6.82 2.75
CA VAL A 241 12.59 6.68 4.12
C VAL A 241 12.78 5.22 4.52
N ILE A 242 11.87 4.32 4.11
CA ILE A 242 11.97 2.89 4.43
C ILE A 242 13.16 2.23 3.72
N LEU A 243 13.45 2.62 2.48
CA LEU A 243 14.62 2.11 1.75
C LEU A 243 15.92 2.61 2.38
N ALA A 244 15.98 3.90 2.76
CA ALA A 244 17.14 4.44 3.46
C ALA A 244 17.38 3.75 4.82
N LEU A 245 16.31 3.48 5.58
CA LEU A 245 16.42 2.69 6.81
C LEU A 245 16.83 1.24 6.54
N ALA A 246 16.33 0.63 5.45
CA ALA A 246 16.76 -0.70 5.05
C ALA A 246 18.25 -0.73 4.71
N GLU A 247 18.80 0.28 4.04
CA GLU A 247 20.24 0.39 3.77
C GLU A 247 21.09 0.55 5.04
N LEU A 248 20.60 1.32 6.01
CA LEU A 248 21.27 1.51 7.29
C LEU A 248 21.27 0.25 8.16
N PHE A 249 20.17 -0.50 8.14
CA PHE A 249 19.95 -1.58 9.10
C PHE A 249 20.04 -2.98 8.49
N LEU A 250 19.80 -3.22 7.21
CA LEU A 250 19.80 -4.56 6.63
C LEU A 250 21.07 -4.85 5.83
N SER A 251 21.41 -6.14 5.71
CA SER A 251 22.45 -6.59 4.79
C SER A 251 21.94 -6.49 3.33
N PRO A 252 22.82 -6.45 2.31
CA PRO A 252 22.39 -6.37 0.91
C PRO A 252 21.31 -7.40 0.49
N PRO A 253 21.36 -8.67 0.94
CA PRO A 253 20.26 -9.62 0.70
C PRO A 253 18.94 -9.22 1.36
N GLY A 254 18.98 -8.63 2.57
CA GLY A 254 17.79 -8.17 3.28
C GLY A 254 17.16 -6.93 2.65
N ILE A 255 17.97 -6.06 2.04
CA ILE A 255 17.48 -4.91 1.27
C ILE A 255 16.78 -5.39 0.00
N CYS A 256 17.38 -6.33 -0.74
CA CYS A 256 16.73 -6.92 -1.91
C CYS A 256 15.36 -7.53 -1.55
N LEU A 257 15.26 -8.25 -0.43
CA LEU A 257 14.00 -8.84 0.05
C LEU A 257 12.94 -7.80 0.49
N LEU A 258 13.31 -6.55 0.77
CA LEU A 258 12.35 -5.49 1.10
C LEU A 258 11.76 -4.85 -0.16
N VAL A 259 12.42 -5.07 -1.30
CA VAL A 259 12.16 -4.38 -2.56
C VAL A 259 11.54 -5.30 -3.64
N VAL A 260 11.52 -6.62 -3.40
CA VAL A 260 10.78 -7.62 -4.20
C VAL A 260 9.27 -7.50 -4.00
#